data_AF-A0A969X796-F1
#
_entry.id   AF-A0A969X796-F1
#
_cell.length_a   1.000
_cell.length_b   1.000
_cell.length_c   1.000
_cell.angle_alpha   90.00
_cell.angle_beta   90.00
_cell.angle_gamma   90.00
#
_symmetry.space_group_name_H-M   'P 1'
#
loop_
_entity.id
_entity.type
_entity.pdbx_description
1 polymer ?
#
loop_
_entity_poly.entity_id
_entity_poly.type
_entity_poly.pdbx_seq_one_letter_code
_entity_poly.pdbx_strand_id
1 'polypeptide(L)'
;MELTKRCRQFLAAIQEIYKKTGQPLHYEDLAQKLGVSKWTAYDMVRKLEKKGFVTINYTTNQRVQVGRSRIAIKPSTLSPAASLTKESKKILRDISQCDAAATEQCFEEFLDKAAASKSKEMYCSYLVAALMLLSSRFLCPGLIGALESLLVTTRPELGLGAAVGLLLGIIVRAGIKPEIITTIQNFIARFQQYIGEISHEERQNIQIFWQTALRLSKPGG
;
A
#
# COMPACT_ATOMS: atom_id res chain seq x y z
N MET A 1 8.81 -6.05 13.52
CA MET A 1 9.53 -7.30 13.19
C MET A 1 10.38 -7.08 11.95
N GLU A 2 11.68 -7.36 12.02
CA GLU A 2 12.63 -7.11 10.93
C GLU A 2 12.82 -8.31 9.98
N LEU A 3 13.18 -8.04 8.72
CA LEU A 3 13.63 -9.08 7.78
C LEU A 3 14.95 -9.68 8.26
N THR A 4 15.08 -11.01 8.18
CA THR A 4 16.38 -11.66 8.41
C THR A 4 17.37 -11.29 7.30
N LYS A 5 18.68 -11.34 7.59
CA LYS A 5 19.75 -11.06 6.59
C LYS A 5 19.56 -11.85 5.30
N ARG A 6 19.13 -13.12 5.42
CA ARG A 6 18.85 -13.99 4.28
C ARG A 6 17.63 -13.54 3.47
N CYS A 7 16.53 -13.14 4.12
CA CYS A 7 15.37 -12.60 3.39
C CYS A 7 15.72 -11.32 2.61
N ARG A 8 16.57 -10.45 3.17
CA ARG A 8 17.06 -9.23 2.48
C ARG A 8 17.85 -9.56 1.22
N GLN A 9 18.72 -10.58 1.28
CA GLN A 9 19.49 -11.04 0.11
C GLN A 9 18.58 -11.56 -1.01
N PHE A 10 17.53 -12.34 -0.67
CA PHE A 10 16.56 -12.80 -1.65
C PHE A 10 15.77 -11.66 -2.29
N LEU A 11 15.32 -10.70 -1.48
CA LEU A 11 14.59 -9.53 -1.98
C LEU A 11 15.46 -8.69 -2.94
N ALA A 12 16.71 -8.42 -2.57
CA ALA A 12 17.64 -7.68 -3.42
C ALA A 12 17.88 -8.39 -4.76
N ALA A 13 18.05 -9.72 -4.74
CA ALA A 13 18.22 -10.51 -5.95
C ALA A 13 17.00 -10.45 -6.87
N ILE A 14 15.78 -10.50 -6.29
CA ILE A 14 14.50 -10.37 -7.02
C ILE A 14 14.41 -8.99 -7.68
N GLN A 15 14.70 -7.93 -6.94
CA GLN A 15 14.68 -6.56 -7.47
C GLN A 15 15.70 -6.36 -8.59
N GLU A 16 16.92 -6.89 -8.43
CA GLU A 16 17.98 -6.73 -9.41
C GLU A 16 17.67 -7.47 -10.72
N ILE A 17 17.18 -8.72 -10.65
CA ILE A 17 16.79 -9.46 -11.86
C ILE A 17 15.61 -8.77 -12.54
N TYR A 18 14.56 -8.38 -11.78
CA TYR A 18 13.40 -7.68 -12.35
C TYR A 18 13.78 -6.37 -13.03
N LYS A 19 14.70 -5.59 -12.44
CA LYS A 19 15.20 -4.33 -13.02
C LYS A 19 15.98 -4.56 -14.31
N LYS A 20 16.70 -5.68 -14.43
CA LYS A 20 17.47 -6.04 -15.63
C LYS A 20 16.60 -6.59 -16.76
N THR A 21 15.59 -7.39 -16.45
CA THR A 21 14.79 -8.10 -17.47
C THR A 21 13.45 -7.43 -17.77
N GLY A 22 12.90 -6.64 -16.84
CA GLY A 22 11.55 -6.09 -16.92
C GLY A 22 10.44 -7.15 -16.84
N GLN A 23 10.78 -8.41 -16.56
CA GLN A 23 9.85 -9.54 -16.60
C GLN A 23 9.70 -10.21 -15.23
N PRO A 24 8.50 -10.75 -14.91
CA PRO A 24 8.30 -11.59 -13.73
C PRO A 24 9.27 -12.80 -13.74
N LEU A 25 9.82 -13.10 -12.57
CA LEU A 25 10.85 -14.10 -12.37
C LEU A 25 10.26 -15.44 -11.96
N HIS A 26 11.02 -16.51 -12.16
CA HIS A 26 10.78 -17.80 -11.54
C HIS A 26 11.68 -18.01 -10.32
N TYR A 27 11.26 -18.82 -9.34
CA TYR A 27 12.10 -19.11 -8.16
C TYR A 27 13.39 -19.87 -8.53
N GLU A 28 13.43 -20.48 -9.71
CA GLU A 28 14.63 -21.14 -10.24
C GLU A 28 15.73 -20.15 -10.61
N ASP A 29 15.37 -18.97 -11.13
CA ASP A 29 16.32 -17.90 -11.42
C ASP A 29 17.01 -17.40 -10.14
N LEU A 30 16.26 -17.38 -9.04
CA LEU A 30 16.79 -17.04 -7.72
C LEU A 30 17.68 -18.14 -7.15
N ALA A 31 17.29 -19.40 -7.34
CA ALA A 31 18.08 -20.55 -6.91
C ALA A 31 19.45 -20.55 -7.58
N GLN A 32 19.48 -20.32 -8.89
CA GLN A 32 20.71 -20.24 -9.68
C GLN A 32 21.57 -19.04 -9.27
N LYS A 33 20.97 -17.84 -9.13
CA LYS A 33 21.71 -16.62 -8.79
C LYS A 33 22.32 -16.65 -7.38
N LEU A 34 21.61 -17.23 -6.41
CA LEU A 34 22.04 -17.25 -5.01
C LEU A 34 22.75 -18.55 -4.60
N GLY A 35 22.92 -19.49 -5.52
CA GLY A 35 23.58 -20.77 -5.25
C GLY A 35 22.84 -21.63 -4.21
N VAL A 36 21.50 -21.62 -4.24
CA VAL A 36 20.67 -22.39 -3.29
C VAL A 36 19.80 -23.43 -3.99
N SER A 37 19.24 -24.37 -3.24
CA SER A 37 18.27 -25.33 -3.81
C SER A 37 16.97 -24.65 -4.23
N LYS A 38 16.29 -25.22 -5.24
CA LYS A 38 14.96 -24.78 -5.70
C LYS A 38 13.94 -24.72 -4.55
N TRP A 39 13.99 -25.68 -3.63
CA TRP A 39 13.12 -25.72 -2.46
C TRP A 39 13.38 -24.56 -1.49
N THR A 40 14.65 -24.22 -1.25
CA THR A 40 15.04 -23.06 -0.43
C THR A 40 14.55 -21.77 -1.06
N ALA A 41 14.72 -21.63 -2.38
CA ALA A 41 14.24 -20.45 -3.09
C ALA A 41 12.72 -20.30 -3.01
N TYR A 42 11.98 -21.40 -3.21
CA TYR A 42 10.53 -21.40 -3.06
C TYR A 42 10.10 -21.01 -1.64
N ASP A 43 10.67 -21.60 -0.59
CA ASP A 43 10.33 -21.28 0.80
C ASP A 43 10.63 -19.80 1.14
N MET A 44 11.76 -19.26 0.66
CA MET A 44 12.08 -17.85 0.88
C MET A 44 11.14 -16.91 0.13
N VAL A 45 10.76 -17.24 -1.10
CA VAL A 45 9.79 -16.45 -1.88
C VAL A 45 8.42 -16.46 -1.18
N ARG A 46 7.97 -17.62 -0.66
CA ARG A 46 6.74 -17.71 0.14
C ARG A 46 6.80 -16.89 1.43
N LYS A 47 7.95 -16.89 2.11
CA LYS A 47 8.15 -16.05 3.30
C LYS A 47 8.12 -14.57 2.96
N LEU A 48 8.68 -14.16 1.82
CA LEU A 48 8.62 -12.78 1.33
C LEU A 48 7.19 -12.39 0.92
N GLU A 49 6.45 -13.31 0.29
CA GLU A 49 5.05 -13.12 -0.12
C GLU A 49 4.14 -12.95 1.09
N LYS A 50 4.22 -13.86 2.08
CA LYS A 50 3.47 -13.74 3.34
C LYS A 50 3.73 -12.44 4.08
N LYS A 51 4.93 -11.88 3.88
CA LYS A 51 5.35 -10.62 4.47
C LYS A 51 5.07 -9.41 3.56
N GLY A 52 4.44 -9.61 2.39
CA GLY A 52 4.03 -8.56 1.47
C GLY A 52 5.13 -7.96 0.60
N PHE A 53 6.33 -8.56 0.60
CA PHE A 53 7.52 -8.06 -0.12
C PHE A 53 7.54 -8.44 -1.60
N VAL A 54 6.87 -9.54 -1.96
CA VAL A 54 6.76 -10.04 -3.34
C VAL A 54 5.33 -10.48 -3.60
N THR A 55 4.90 -10.37 -4.85
CA THR A 55 3.61 -10.91 -5.28
C THR A 55 3.87 -12.12 -6.17
N ILE A 56 3.15 -13.22 -5.93
CA ILE A 56 3.23 -14.43 -6.75
C ILE A 56 1.94 -14.58 -7.54
N ASN A 57 2.04 -14.57 -8.87
CA ASN A 57 0.92 -14.87 -9.74
C ASN A 57 1.08 -16.28 -10.32
N TYR A 58 0.00 -17.04 -10.35
CA TYR A 58 -0.06 -18.33 -11.04
C TYR A 58 -0.64 -18.10 -12.43
N THR A 59 0.21 -18.17 -13.45
CA THR A 59 -0.28 -18.16 -14.83
C THR A 59 -0.56 -19.59 -15.27
N THR A 60 -1.83 -19.90 -15.51
CA THR A 60 -2.26 -21.12 -16.20
C THR A 60 -2.28 -20.82 -17.70
N ASN A 61 -1.35 -21.38 -18.45
CA ASN A 61 -1.41 -21.33 -19.91
C ASN A 61 -2.58 -22.21 -20.37
N GLN A 62 -3.65 -21.61 -20.91
CA GLN A 62 -4.79 -22.33 -21.48
C GLN A 62 -4.49 -22.99 -22.86
N ARG A 63 -3.26 -22.91 -23.39
CA ARG A 63 -2.95 -23.35 -24.76
C ARG A 63 -1.88 -24.43 -24.91
N VAL A 64 -1.36 -25.03 -23.85
CA VAL A 64 -0.42 -26.16 -23.98
C VAL A 64 -0.76 -27.24 -22.97
N GLN A 65 -1.04 -28.44 -23.49
CA GLN A 65 -1.26 -29.65 -22.71
C GLN A 65 -0.06 -29.94 -21.77
N VAL A 66 -0.40 -30.45 -20.58
CA VAL A 66 0.48 -31.07 -19.57
C VAL A 66 1.34 -30.13 -18.70
N GLY A 67 0.78 -29.76 -17.55
CA GLY A 67 1.44 -29.90 -16.24
C GLY A 67 2.62 -28.98 -15.93
N ARG A 68 2.34 -27.74 -15.51
CA ARG A 68 2.90 -27.04 -14.32
C ARG A 68 2.49 -25.58 -14.35
N SER A 69 1.71 -25.15 -13.37
CA SER A 69 1.42 -23.73 -13.13
C SER A 69 2.74 -22.96 -13.04
N ARG A 70 2.96 -21.99 -13.94
CA ARG A 70 4.18 -21.16 -13.89
C ARG A 70 4.00 -20.11 -12.81
N ILE A 71 4.93 -20.10 -11.87
CA ILE A 71 5.00 -19.13 -10.77
C ILE A 71 5.69 -17.88 -11.31
N ALA A 72 4.93 -16.78 -11.42
CA ALA A 72 5.44 -15.48 -11.81
C ALA A 72 5.62 -14.62 -10.55
N ILE A 73 6.88 -14.49 -10.11
CA ILE A 73 7.27 -13.66 -8.98
C ILE A 73 7.50 -12.25 -9.50
N LYS A 74 6.87 -11.26 -8.88
CA LYS A 74 7.24 -9.86 -9.06
C LYS A 74 7.69 -9.30 -7.72
N PRO A 75 8.70 -8.42 -7.68
CA PRO A 75 8.84 -7.55 -6.53
C PRO A 75 7.47 -6.92 -6.31
N SER A 76 6.92 -7.07 -5.11
CA SER A 76 5.75 -6.29 -4.77
C SER A 76 6.24 -4.86 -4.86
N THR A 77 5.47 -3.93 -5.42
CA THR A 77 5.75 -2.48 -5.36
C THR A 77 5.74 -1.93 -3.91
N LEU A 78 5.82 -2.84 -2.94
CA LEU A 78 5.16 -2.88 -1.66
C LEU A 78 6.06 -3.50 -0.60
N SER A 79 7.38 -3.36 -0.79
CA SER A 79 8.35 -3.44 0.30
C SER A 79 8.93 -2.08 0.65
N PRO A 80 8.28 -1.30 1.55
CA PRO A 80 8.84 -0.04 1.97
C PRO A 80 8.58 0.25 3.45
N ALA A 81 8.28 -0.75 4.29
CA ALA A 81 8.32 -0.53 5.74
C ALA A 81 9.71 -0.03 6.20
N ALA A 82 10.76 -0.29 5.41
CA ALA A 82 12.08 0.32 5.56
C ALA A 82 12.15 1.79 5.07
N SER A 83 11.42 2.15 4.01
CA SER A 83 11.38 3.50 3.41
C SER A 83 10.42 4.47 4.12
N LEU A 84 9.46 3.95 4.90
CA LEU A 84 8.55 4.77 5.68
C LEU A 84 9.29 5.57 6.76
N THR A 85 9.06 6.87 6.77
CA THR A 85 9.58 7.81 7.78
C THR A 85 9.13 7.41 9.19
N LYS A 86 9.85 7.90 10.20
CA LYS A 86 9.49 7.68 11.61
C LYS A 86 8.08 8.22 11.90
N GLU A 87 7.70 9.35 11.30
CA GLU A 87 6.36 9.90 11.46
C GLU A 87 5.29 9.06 10.78
N SER A 88 5.51 8.57 9.56
CA SER A 88 4.55 7.67 8.89
C SER A 88 4.28 6.41 9.71
N LYS A 89 5.32 5.84 10.33
CA LYS A 89 5.21 4.71 11.27
C LYS A 89 4.50 5.06 12.57
N LYS A 90 4.53 6.33 12.99
CA LYS A 90 3.74 6.82 14.13
C LYS A 90 2.27 6.90 13.73
N ILE A 91 1.95 7.50 12.59
CA ILE A 91 0.58 7.59 12.06
C ILE A 91 -0.06 6.20 11.96
N LEU A 92 0.64 5.21 11.38
CA LEU A 92 0.12 3.84 11.30
C LEU A 92 -0.18 3.20 12.66
N ARG A 93 0.62 3.53 13.69
CA ARG A 93 0.38 3.06 15.06
C ARG A 93 -0.84 3.75 15.66
N ASP A 94 -0.93 5.07 15.49
CA ASP A 94 -2.06 5.87 15.96
C ASP A 94 -3.38 5.36 15.33
N ILE A 95 -3.41 5.09 14.00
CA ILE A 95 -4.58 4.47 13.32
C ILE A 95 -4.97 3.14 13.97
N SER A 96 -4.00 2.28 14.28
CA SER A 96 -4.27 0.94 14.84
C SER A 96 -4.78 0.97 16.29
N GLN A 97 -4.60 2.09 16.99
CA GLN A 97 -5.05 2.29 18.36
C GLN A 97 -6.44 2.93 18.44
N CYS A 98 -6.93 3.52 17.35
CA CYS A 98 -8.27 4.06 17.25
C CYS A 98 -9.29 2.92 17.16
N ASP A 99 -10.16 2.82 18.16
CA ASP A 99 -11.27 1.89 18.15
C ASP A 99 -12.52 2.51 17.46
N ALA A 100 -13.57 1.71 17.33
CA ALA A 100 -14.81 2.14 16.68
C ALA A 100 -15.50 3.29 17.45
N ALA A 101 -15.32 3.35 18.77
CA ALA A 101 -15.93 4.37 19.63
C ALA A 101 -15.22 5.72 19.53
N ALA A 102 -13.90 5.72 19.34
CA ALA A 102 -13.07 6.90 19.20
C ALA A 102 -12.86 7.35 17.74
N THR A 103 -13.56 6.75 16.76
CA THR A 103 -13.30 7.03 15.33
C THR A 103 -13.48 8.51 14.97
N GLU A 104 -14.54 9.18 15.45
CA GLU A 104 -14.76 10.61 15.15
C GLU A 104 -13.68 11.49 15.79
N GLN A 105 -13.33 11.24 17.06
CA GLN A 105 -12.27 11.97 17.76
C GLN A 105 -10.90 11.79 17.09
N CYS A 106 -10.54 10.54 16.75
CA CYS A 106 -9.31 10.25 16.01
C CYS A 106 -9.30 10.95 14.66
N PHE A 107 -10.42 10.93 13.94
CA PHE A 107 -10.55 11.58 12.64
C PHE A 107 -10.29 13.09 12.74
N GLU A 108 -10.90 13.77 13.72
CA GLU A 108 -10.66 15.20 13.97
C GLU A 108 -9.21 15.47 14.34
N GLU A 109 -8.61 14.65 15.22
CA GLU A 109 -7.20 14.78 15.60
C GLU A 109 -6.26 14.66 14.39
N PHE A 110 -6.56 13.77 13.44
CA PHE A 110 -5.77 13.63 12.23
C PHE A 110 -5.97 14.83 11.28
N LEU A 111 -7.16 15.41 11.19
CA LEU A 111 -7.37 16.64 10.41
C LEU A 111 -6.64 17.84 11.02
N ASP A 112 -6.65 17.97 12.34
CA ASP A 112 -5.90 19.03 13.04
C ASP A 112 -4.39 18.88 12.82
N LYS A 113 -3.86 17.66 12.92
CA LYS A 113 -2.46 17.36 12.60
C LYS A 113 -2.14 17.62 11.14
N ALA A 114 -3.05 17.33 10.22
CA ALA A 114 -2.89 17.67 8.82
C ALA A 114 -2.79 19.19 8.65
N ALA A 115 -3.73 19.96 9.19
CA ALA A 115 -3.77 21.41 9.10
C ALA A 115 -2.53 22.09 9.69
N ALA A 116 -2.00 21.56 10.81
CA ALA A 116 -0.80 22.05 11.47
C ALA A 116 0.51 21.59 10.82
N SER A 117 0.46 20.69 9.83
CA SER A 117 1.64 20.13 9.20
C SER A 117 2.41 21.19 8.39
N LYS A 118 3.72 21.27 8.62
CA LYS A 118 4.65 22.13 7.85
C LYS A 118 5.07 21.49 6.53
N SER A 119 4.98 20.17 6.40
CA SER A 119 5.31 19.43 5.18
C SER A 119 4.03 19.04 4.42
N LYS A 120 4.07 19.19 3.09
CA LYS A 120 2.99 18.79 2.18
C LYS A 120 2.82 17.27 2.14
N GLU A 121 3.91 16.50 2.21
CA GLU A 121 3.87 15.02 2.31
C GLU A 121 3.16 14.57 3.60
N MET A 122 3.49 15.21 4.73
CA MET A 122 2.89 14.91 6.02
C MET A 122 1.42 15.30 6.09
N TYR A 123 1.05 16.45 5.50
CA TYR A 123 -0.36 16.83 5.30
C TYR A 123 -1.11 15.73 4.57
N CYS A 124 -0.56 15.24 3.45
CA CYS A 124 -1.19 14.20 2.65
C CYS A 124 -1.33 12.88 3.42
N SER A 125 -0.29 12.48 4.17
CA SER A 125 -0.30 11.25 4.97
C SER A 125 -1.35 11.30 6.09
N TYR A 126 -1.50 12.44 6.76
CA TYR A 126 -2.52 12.63 7.79
C TYR A 126 -3.95 12.64 7.21
N LEU A 127 -4.16 13.27 6.05
CA LEU A 127 -5.46 13.21 5.38
C LEU A 127 -5.82 11.78 4.98
N VAL A 128 -4.88 11.05 4.38
CA VAL A 128 -5.08 9.63 4.02
C VAL A 128 -5.43 8.80 5.26
N ALA A 129 -4.76 9.03 6.39
CA ALA A 129 -5.08 8.39 7.66
C ALA A 129 -6.52 8.68 8.12
N ALA A 130 -6.94 9.94 8.09
CA ALA A 130 -8.28 10.36 8.46
C ALA A 130 -9.35 9.71 7.57
N LEU A 131 -9.16 9.74 6.25
CA LEU A 131 -10.08 9.13 5.29
C LEU A 131 -10.14 7.60 5.46
N MET A 132 -9.00 6.96 5.72
CA MET A 132 -8.92 5.52 5.98
C MET A 132 -9.70 5.13 7.24
N LEU A 133 -9.59 5.91 8.33
CA LEU A 133 -10.34 5.65 9.55
C LEU A 133 -11.84 5.74 9.32
N LEU A 134 -12.30 6.81 8.67
CA LEU A 134 -13.71 7.03 8.41
C LEU A 134 -14.30 5.98 7.45
N SER A 135 -13.52 5.53 6.48
CA SER A 135 -13.96 4.55 5.48
C SER A 135 -13.77 3.09 5.90
N SER A 136 -12.94 2.79 6.89
CA SER A 136 -12.54 1.43 7.29
C SER A 136 -13.70 0.45 7.47
N ARG A 137 -14.78 0.90 8.12
CA ARG A 137 -16.00 0.10 8.39
C ARG A 137 -16.84 -0.19 7.13
N PHE A 138 -16.60 0.52 6.04
CA PHE A 138 -17.33 0.41 4.77
C PHE A 138 -16.51 -0.27 3.67
N LEU A 139 -15.25 -0.61 3.94
CA LEU A 139 -14.36 -1.25 2.98
C LEU A 139 -14.61 -2.77 2.91
N CYS A 140 -15.22 -3.22 1.81
CA CYS A 140 -15.32 -4.63 1.45
C CYS A 140 -14.10 -5.08 0.62
N PRO A 141 -13.82 -6.41 0.52
CA PRO A 141 -12.68 -6.93 -0.24
C PRO A 141 -12.57 -6.40 -1.68
N GLY A 142 -13.69 -6.19 -2.37
CA GLY A 142 -13.70 -5.61 -3.72
C GLY A 142 -13.23 -4.16 -3.77
N LEU A 143 -13.63 -3.33 -2.79
CA LEU A 143 -13.19 -1.94 -2.67
C LEU A 143 -11.71 -1.84 -2.27
N ILE A 144 -11.26 -2.74 -1.39
CA ILE A 144 -9.85 -2.86 -1.03
C ILE A 144 -9.02 -3.19 -2.27
N GLY A 145 -9.43 -4.18 -3.07
CA GLY A 145 -8.74 -4.53 -4.32
C GLY A 145 -8.72 -3.38 -5.34
N ALA A 146 -9.82 -2.61 -5.45
CA ALA A 146 -9.86 -1.42 -6.28
C ALA A 146 -8.85 -0.36 -5.79
N LEU A 147 -8.82 -0.05 -4.49
CA LEU A 147 -7.84 0.88 -3.91
C LEU A 147 -6.40 0.39 -4.12
N GLU A 148 -6.12 -0.89 -3.89
CA GLU A 148 -4.79 -1.46 -4.16
C GLU A 148 -4.39 -1.29 -5.62
N SER A 149 -5.30 -1.54 -6.57
CA SER A 149 -5.02 -1.35 -7.99
C SER A 149 -4.68 0.10 -8.36
N LEU A 150 -5.38 1.07 -7.75
CA LEU A 150 -5.12 2.50 -7.94
C LEU A 150 -3.79 2.93 -7.32
N LEU A 151 -3.38 2.33 -6.21
CA LEU A 151 -2.15 2.69 -5.50
C LEU A 151 -0.89 2.06 -6.12
N VAL A 152 -1.02 1.06 -7.00
CA VAL A 152 0.11 0.39 -7.68
C VAL A 152 0.43 1.01 -9.05
N THR A 153 -0.29 2.05 -9.47
CA THR A 153 -0.08 2.71 -10.76
C THR A 153 1.31 3.36 -10.90
N THR A 154 1.81 3.40 -12.15
CA THR A 154 3.10 4.03 -12.50
C THR A 154 3.08 5.56 -12.44
N ARG A 155 1.90 6.17 -12.33
CA ARG A 155 1.72 7.62 -12.16
C ARG A 155 1.12 7.90 -10.78
N PRO A 156 1.95 8.07 -9.73
CA PRO A 156 1.48 8.15 -8.35
C PRO A 156 0.42 9.21 -8.09
N GLU A 157 0.55 10.37 -8.71
CA GLU A 157 -0.40 11.49 -8.61
C GLU A 157 -1.82 11.09 -9.03
N LEU A 158 -1.98 10.46 -10.20
CA LEU A 158 -3.30 10.01 -10.68
C LEU A 158 -3.88 8.92 -9.78
N GLY A 159 -3.03 7.98 -9.33
CA GLY A 159 -3.46 6.89 -8.45
C GLY A 159 -3.95 7.39 -7.10
N LEU A 160 -3.20 8.30 -6.47
CA LEU A 160 -3.54 8.91 -5.20
C LEU A 160 -4.81 9.75 -5.31
N GLY A 161 -4.92 10.59 -6.34
CA GLY A 161 -6.11 11.41 -6.57
C GLY A 161 -7.38 10.55 -6.78
N ALA A 162 -7.27 9.49 -7.59
CA ALA A 162 -8.37 8.55 -7.82
C ALA A 162 -8.76 7.78 -6.56
N ALA A 163 -7.78 7.32 -5.76
CA ALA A 163 -8.03 6.62 -4.51
C ALA A 163 -8.75 7.53 -3.49
N VAL A 164 -8.37 8.81 -3.39
CA VAL A 164 -9.06 9.78 -2.52
C VAL A 164 -10.50 10.01 -2.99
N GLY A 165 -10.71 10.15 -4.30
CA GLY A 165 -12.05 10.27 -4.88
C GLY A 165 -12.94 9.06 -4.60
N LEU A 166 -12.38 7.84 -4.67
CA LEU A 166 -13.09 6.62 -4.32
C LEU A 166 -13.47 6.59 -2.82
N LEU A 167 -12.56 6.94 -1.92
CA LEU A 167 -12.87 7.03 -0.49
C LEU A 167 -13.94 8.07 -0.20
N LEU A 168 -13.88 9.25 -0.82
CA LEU A 168 -14.91 10.27 -0.70
C LEU A 168 -16.27 9.74 -1.15
N GLY A 169 -16.33 9.03 -2.29
CA GLY A 169 -17.56 8.41 -2.78
C GLY A 169 -18.13 7.38 -1.79
N ILE A 170 -17.28 6.58 -1.15
CA ILE A 170 -17.68 5.64 -0.09
C ILE A 170 -18.24 6.38 1.13
N ILE A 171 -17.56 7.44 1.58
CA ILE A 171 -17.97 8.27 2.72
C ILE A 171 -19.32 8.95 2.47
N VAL A 172 -19.52 9.52 1.29
CA VAL A 172 -20.80 10.14 0.89
C VAL A 172 -21.91 9.10 0.86
N ARG A 173 -21.65 7.92 0.27
CA ARG A 173 -22.62 6.82 0.22
C ARG A 173 -22.97 6.27 1.60
N ALA A 174 -22.03 6.30 2.54
CA ALA A 174 -22.21 5.84 3.90
C ALA A 174 -23.14 6.73 4.76
N GLY A 175 -23.57 7.89 4.24
CA GLY A 175 -24.48 8.79 4.95
C GLY A 175 -23.83 9.54 6.11
N ILE A 176 -22.52 9.80 6.03
CA ILE A 176 -21.82 10.65 7.00
C ILE A 176 -22.42 12.07 6.98
N LYS A 177 -22.43 12.74 8.14
CA LYS A 177 -23.01 14.08 8.31
C LYS A 177 -22.49 15.07 7.25
N PRO A 178 -23.35 15.91 6.63
CA PRO A 178 -22.94 16.86 5.59
C PRO A 178 -21.84 17.84 6.01
N GLU A 179 -21.81 18.21 7.30
CA GLU A 179 -20.79 19.09 7.89
C GLU A 179 -19.39 18.46 7.78
N ILE A 180 -19.28 17.17 8.12
CA ILE A 180 -18.02 16.40 8.01
C ILE A 180 -17.60 16.29 6.53
N ILE A 181 -18.55 16.03 5.63
CA ILE A 181 -18.27 15.95 4.19
C ILE A 181 -17.70 17.27 3.66
N THR A 182 -18.31 18.39 4.04
CA THR A 182 -17.86 19.74 3.61
C THR A 182 -16.45 20.04 4.14
N THR A 183 -16.18 19.69 5.40
CA THR A 183 -14.83 19.80 5.98
C THR A 183 -13.83 18.99 5.17
N ILE A 184 -14.13 17.71 4.90
CA ILE A 184 -13.24 16.81 4.13
C ILE A 184 -12.97 17.35 2.72
N GLN A 185 -13.97 17.91 2.03
CA GLN A 185 -13.81 18.45 0.68
C GLN A 185 -12.73 19.54 0.60
N ASN A 186 -12.67 20.44 1.59
CA ASN A 186 -11.62 21.46 1.65
C ASN A 186 -10.22 20.85 1.80
N PHE A 187 -10.09 19.80 2.61
CA PHE A 187 -8.83 19.09 2.75
C PHE A 187 -8.45 18.32 1.47
N ILE A 188 -9.43 17.71 0.80
CA ILE A 188 -9.20 17.01 -0.47
C ILE A 188 -8.77 17.97 -1.58
N ALA A 189 -9.36 19.17 -1.67
CA ALA A 189 -8.96 20.18 -2.65
C ALA A 189 -7.48 20.56 -2.47
N ARG A 190 -7.06 20.82 -1.22
CA ARG A 190 -5.66 21.11 -0.88
C ARG A 190 -4.74 19.92 -1.11
N PHE A 191 -5.20 18.70 -0.85
CA PHE A 191 -4.46 17.47 -1.16
C PHE A 191 -4.16 17.33 -2.65
N GLN A 192 -5.15 17.58 -3.53
CA GLN A 192 -4.94 17.50 -4.98
C GLN A 192 -3.88 18.50 -5.45
N GLN A 193 -3.92 19.73 -4.91
CA GLN A 193 -2.87 20.72 -5.15
C GLN A 193 -1.50 20.23 -4.67
N TYR A 194 -1.41 19.75 -3.43
CA TYR A 194 -0.14 19.31 -2.84
C TYR A 194 0.45 18.10 -3.55
N ILE A 195 -0.37 17.14 -3.96
CA ILE A 195 0.09 16.01 -4.77
C ILE A 195 0.74 16.50 -6.07
N GLY A 196 0.20 17.53 -6.73
CA GLY A 196 0.80 18.11 -7.93
C GLY A 196 2.15 18.80 -7.68
N GLU A 197 2.38 19.31 -6.46
CA GLU A 197 3.56 20.09 -6.10
C GLU A 197 4.71 19.29 -5.48
N ILE A 198 4.43 18.21 -4.76
CA ILE A 198 5.45 17.38 -4.10
C ILE A 198 6.24 16.52 -5.10
N SER A 199 7.43 16.10 -4.70
CA SER A 199 8.32 15.27 -5.53
C SER A 199 7.73 13.88 -5.81
N HIS A 200 8.27 13.22 -6.84
CA HIS A 200 7.89 11.84 -7.17
C HIS A 200 8.17 10.87 -6.01
N GLU A 201 9.26 11.06 -5.27
CA GLU A 201 9.63 10.23 -4.12
C GLU A 201 8.61 10.38 -2.98
N GLU A 202 8.21 11.61 -2.64
CA GLU A 202 7.19 11.88 -1.63
C GLU A 202 5.83 11.25 -2.01
N ARG A 203 5.43 11.31 -3.29
CA ARG A 203 4.21 10.63 -3.75
C ARG A 203 4.30 9.11 -3.59
N GLN A 204 5.46 8.53 -3.91
CA GLN A 204 5.68 7.10 -3.71
C GLN A 204 5.60 6.73 -2.23
N ASN A 205 6.17 7.55 -1.33
CA ASN A 205 6.06 7.34 0.12
C ASN A 205 4.61 7.34 0.59
N ILE A 206 3.77 8.25 0.07
CA ILE A 206 2.33 8.30 0.41
C ILE A 206 1.60 7.06 -0.12
N GLN A 207 1.87 6.61 -1.36
CA GLN A 207 1.27 5.37 -1.89
C GLN A 207 1.61 4.16 -1.02
N ILE A 208 2.89 4.05 -0.67
CA ILE A 208 3.47 3.04 0.21
C ILE A 208 2.78 3.06 1.59
N PHE A 209 2.62 4.25 2.16
CA PHE A 209 1.98 4.46 3.45
C PHE A 209 0.53 3.98 3.39
N TRP A 210 -0.22 4.40 2.37
CA TRP A 210 -1.62 4.04 2.20
C TRP A 210 -1.82 2.54 2.01
N GLN A 211 -1.03 1.90 1.16
CA GLN A 211 -1.08 0.45 0.99
C GLN A 211 -0.77 -0.30 2.30
N THR A 212 0.17 0.22 3.08
CA THR A 212 0.48 -0.35 4.40
C THR A 212 -0.70 -0.19 5.36
N ALA A 213 -1.35 0.98 5.36
CA ALA A 213 -2.56 1.24 6.15
C ALA A 213 -3.71 0.29 5.76
N LEU A 214 -3.96 0.08 4.47
CA LEU A 214 -4.99 -0.83 3.95
C LEU A 214 -4.79 -2.29 4.42
N ARG A 215 -3.53 -2.74 4.49
CA ARG A 215 -3.20 -4.09 4.97
C ARG A 215 -3.37 -4.24 6.48
N LEU A 216 -3.22 -3.14 7.23
CA LEU A 216 -3.39 -3.12 8.69
C LEU A 216 -4.86 -2.97 9.10
N SER A 217 -5.67 -2.27 8.30
CA SER A 217 -7.12 -2.23 8.48
C SER A 217 -7.68 -3.63 8.19
N LYS A 218 -7.98 -4.38 9.25
CA LYS A 218 -8.73 -5.63 9.12
C LYS A 218 -10.08 -5.29 8.45
N PRO A 219 -10.51 -6.01 7.41
CA PRO A 219 -11.89 -5.89 6.96
C PRO A 219 -12.78 -6.21 8.16
N GLY A 220 -13.73 -5.31 8.47
CA GLY A 220 -14.75 -5.60 9.48
C GLY A 220 -15.40 -6.94 9.14
N GLY A 221 -15.30 -7.88 10.06
CA GLY A 221 -16.02 -9.15 10.01
C GLY A 221 -17.47 -8.97 10.39
#